data_AF-A0A3M1G1U4-F1
#
_entry.id   AF-A0A3M1G1U4-F1
#
_cell.length_a   1.000
_cell.length_b   1.000
_cell.length_c   1.000
_cell.angle_alpha   90.00
_cell.angle_beta   90.00
_cell.angle_gamma   90.00
#
_symmetry.space_group_name_H-M   'P 1'
#
loop_
_entity.id
_entity.type
_entity.pdbx_description
1 polymer ?
#
loop_
_entity_poly.entity_id
_entity_poly.type
_entity_poly.pdbx_seq_one_letter_code
_entity_poly.pdbx_strand_id
1 'polypeptide(L)' 'ELLERSFKKQPVPDPKCKTDVIDKNIALAKELGITGTPTIVLPDGRVIRGFIKAEQLLELLKKTPKEEKTQK' A
#
# COMPACT_ATOMS: atom_id res chain seq x y z
N GLU A 1 9.90 15.18 -1.78
CA GLU A 1 9.30 16.30 -2.54
C GLU A 1 8.76 15.95 -3.92
N LEU A 2 9.44 15.11 -4.74
CA LEU A 2 8.97 14.80 -6.10
C LEU A 2 7.55 14.22 -6.17
N LEU A 3 7.18 13.38 -5.20
CA LEU A 3 5.83 12.83 -5.10
C LEU A 3 4.76 13.93 -4.93
N GLU A 4 4.99 14.88 -4.03
CA GLU A 4 4.09 16.01 -3.80
C GLU A 4 3.92 16.90 -5.04
N ARG A 5 5.01 17.11 -5.79
CA ARG A 5 4.96 17.83 -7.08
C ARG A 5 4.07 17.10 -8.07
N SER A 6 4.22 15.78 -8.17
CA SER A 6 3.37 14.95 -9.04
C SER A 6 1.89 15.03 -8.64
N PHE A 7 1.56 14.96 -7.35
CA PHE A 7 0.17 15.13 -6.88
C PHE A 7 -0.40 16.50 -7.23
N LYS A 8 0.43 17.55 -7.20
CA LYS A 8 0.06 18.92 -7.61
C LYS A 8 0.09 19.14 -9.13
N LYS A 9 0.30 18.08 -9.93
CA LYS A 9 0.43 18.13 -11.40
C LYS A 9 1.56 19.05 -11.89
N GLN A 10 2.60 19.22 -11.09
CA GLN A 10 3.78 19.98 -11.45
C GLN A 10 4.77 19.07 -12.21
N PRO A 11 5.62 19.64 -13.09
CA PRO A 11 6.67 18.87 -13.76
C PRO A 11 7.61 18.18 -12.76
N VAL A 12 7.92 16.91 -13.03
CA VAL A 12 8.95 16.13 -12.34
C VAL A 12 10.11 15.88 -13.30
N PRO A 13 11.37 15.90 -12.83
CA PRO A 13 12.52 15.65 -13.69
C PRO A 13 12.55 14.19 -14.15
N ASP A 14 13.25 13.95 -15.25
CA ASP A 14 13.51 12.61 -15.75
C ASP A 14 14.23 11.74 -14.70
N PRO A 15 14.01 10.41 -14.73
CA PRO A 15 14.66 9.49 -13.80
C PRO A 15 16.18 9.52 -13.96
N LYS A 16 16.89 9.54 -12.82
CA LYS A 16 18.36 9.57 -12.79
C LYS A 16 19.01 8.19 -12.96
N CYS A 17 18.22 7.12 -12.93
CA CYS A 17 18.70 5.75 -13.02
C CYS A 17 17.71 4.87 -13.79
N LYS A 18 18.25 3.81 -14.40
CA LYS A 18 17.43 2.67 -14.85
C LYS A 18 17.11 1.81 -13.63
N THR A 19 15.88 1.34 -13.51
CA THR A 19 15.44 0.49 -12.41
C THR A 19 14.31 -0.44 -12.87
N ASP A 20 14.26 -1.65 -12.30
CA ASP A 20 13.21 -2.65 -12.51
C ASP A 20 12.21 -2.70 -11.33
N VAL A 21 12.39 -1.83 -10.32
CA VAL A 21 11.60 -1.84 -9.08
C VAL A 21 10.12 -1.58 -9.34
N ILE A 22 9.77 -0.79 -10.36
CA ILE A 22 8.38 -0.54 -10.73
C ILE A 22 7.72 -1.82 -11.27
N ASP A 23 8.39 -2.55 -12.15
CA ASP A 23 7.88 -3.81 -12.70
C ASP A 23 7.73 -4.87 -11.60
N LYS A 24 8.71 -4.94 -10.68
CA LYS A 24 8.64 -5.82 -9.50
C LYS A 24 7.47 -5.47 -8.58
N ASN A 25 7.19 -4.19 -8.35
CA ASN A 25 6.04 -3.77 -7.55
C ASN A 25 4.70 -4.14 -8.22
N ILE A 26 4.61 -4.01 -9.56
CA ILE A 26 3.42 -4.42 -10.32
C ILE A 26 3.25 -5.95 -10.28
N ALA A 27 4.35 -6.71 -10.38
CA ALA A 27 4.31 -8.17 -10.27
C ALA A 27 3.82 -8.62 -8.88
N LEU A 28 4.39 -8.04 -7.82
CA LEU A 28 3.95 -8.30 -6.44
C LEU A 28 2.46 -7.96 -6.25
N ALA A 29 1.98 -6.85 -6.81
CA ALA A 29 0.57 -6.49 -6.74
C ALA A 29 -0.33 -7.58 -7.37
N LYS A 30 0.07 -8.16 -8.50
CA LYS A 30 -0.65 -9.27 -9.14
C LYS A 30 -0.66 -10.53 -8.27
N GLU A 31 0.48 -10.89 -7.69
CA GLU A 31 0.61 -12.06 -6.80
C GLU A 31 -0.29 -11.93 -5.56
N LEU A 32 -0.41 -10.72 -5.01
CA LEU A 32 -1.31 -10.41 -3.89
C LEU A 32 -2.77 -10.22 -4.30
N GLY A 33 -3.11 -10.42 -5.59
CA GLY A 33 -4.46 -10.27 -6.11
C GLY A 33 -4.99 -8.83 -6.07
N ILE A 34 -4.11 -7.83 -6.06
CA ILE A 34 -4.46 -6.41 -6.06
C ILE A 34 -4.89 -6.01 -7.48
N THR A 35 -6.16 -5.61 -7.62
CA THR A 35 -6.77 -5.31 -8.92
C THR A 35 -7.04 -3.82 -9.14
N GLY A 36 -6.76 -2.97 -8.16
CA GLY A 36 -7.07 -1.54 -8.25
C GLY A 36 -6.42 -0.71 -7.14
N THR A 37 -6.43 0.60 -7.34
CA THR A 37 -5.86 1.59 -6.42
C THR A 37 -6.94 2.54 -5.88
N PRO A 38 -6.82 3.00 -4.62
CA PRO A 38 -5.82 2.59 -3.64
C PRO A 38 -6.13 1.19 -3.08
N THR A 39 -5.09 0.47 -2.68
CA THR A 39 -5.17 -0.77 -1.88
C THR A 39 -4.16 -0.65 -0.75
N ILE A 40 -4.56 -0.99 0.47
CA ILE A 40 -3.74 -0.88 1.68
C ILE A 40 -3.46 -2.30 2.19
N VAL A 41 -2.18 -2.60 2.46
CA VAL A 41 -1.77 -3.84 3.13
C VAL A 41 -1.39 -3.49 4.56
N LEU A 42 -2.07 -4.06 5.54
CA LEU A 42 -1.80 -3.84 6.97
C LEU A 42 -0.61 -4.69 7.45
N PRO A 43 0.03 -4.33 8.58
CA PRO A 43 1.18 -5.09 9.11
C PRO A 43 0.87 -6.56 9.44
N ASP A 44 -0.40 -6.91 9.67
CA ASP A 44 -0.85 -8.28 9.91
C ASP A 44 -1.25 -9.03 8.64
N GLY A 45 -0.96 -8.48 7.46
CA GLY A 45 -1.23 -9.09 6.16
C GLY A 45 -2.65 -8.89 5.64
N ARG A 46 -3.57 -8.26 6.39
CA ARG A 46 -4.90 -7.93 5.87
C ARG A 46 -4.81 -6.94 4.70
N VAL A 47 -5.59 -7.20 3.65
CA VAL A 47 -5.67 -6.36 2.44
C VAL A 47 -7.00 -5.60 2.42
N ILE A 48 -6.93 -4.27 2.40
CA ILE A 48 -8.09 -3.39 2.29
C ILE A 48 -8.10 -2.81 0.88
N ARG A 49 -9.12 -3.17 0.09
CA ARG A 49 -9.30 -2.66 -1.27
C ARG A 49 -10.12 -1.38 -1.25
N GLY A 50 -9.71 -0.39 -2.03
CA GLY A 50 -10.41 0.87 -2.17
C GLY A 50 -10.03 1.92 -1.12
N PHE A 51 -10.56 3.12 -1.31
CA PHE A 51 -10.30 4.25 -0.43
C PHE A 51 -11.05 4.09 0.90
N ILE A 52 -10.38 4.41 2.00
CA ILE A 52 -10.97 4.56 3.33
C ILE A 52 -10.49 5.85 3.98
N LYS A 53 -11.30 6.43 4.87
CA LYS A 53 -10.91 7.65 5.61
C LYS A 53 -9.87 7.34 6.69
N ALA A 54 -9.13 8.37 7.09
CA ALA A 54 -8.08 8.27 8.09
C ALA A 54 -8.59 7.70 9.42
N GLU A 55 -9.76 8.13 9.89
CA GLU A 55 -10.36 7.66 11.15
C GLU A 55 -10.66 6.17 11.09
N GLN A 56 -11.16 5.68 9.94
CA GLN A 56 -11.44 4.26 9.74
C GLN A 56 -10.16 3.43 9.69
N LEU A 57 -9.11 3.93 9.03
CA LEU A 57 -7.82 3.25 8.99
C LEU A 57 -7.21 3.14 10.40
N LEU A 58 -7.29 4.20 11.21
CA LEU A 58 -6.80 4.19 12.59
C LEU A 58 -7.53 3.15 13.44
N GLU A 59 -8.84 3.01 13.28
CA GLU A 59 -9.61 1.95 13.98
C GLU A 59 -9.21 0.53 13.54
N LEU A 60 -8.84 0.33 12.27
CA LEU A 60 -8.36 -0.96 11.78
C LEU A 60 -6.98 -1.31 12.32
N LEU A 61 -6.09 -0.30 12.43
CA LEU A 61 -4.73 -0.47 12.97
C LEU A 61 -4.72 -0.79 14.47
N LYS A 62 -5.66 -0.24 15.25
CA LYS A 62 -5.82 -0.57 16.69
C LYS A 62 -6.24 -2.03 16.92
N LYS A 63 -6.91 -2.63 15.94
CA LYS A 63 -7.36 -4.03 15.97
C LYS A 63 -6.24 -4.93 15.46
N THR A 64 -5.12 -5.01 16.16
CA THR A 64 -4.16 -6.10 15.94
C THR A 64 -4.79 -7.42 16.39
N PRO A 65 -4.71 -8.50 15.60
CA PRO A 65 -4.94 -9.83 16.12
C PRO A 65 -3.99 -9.99 17.31
N LYS A 66 -4.53 -10.18 18.51
CA LYS A 66 -3.75 -10.81 19.58
C LYS A 66 -3.21 -12.10 18.97
N GLU A 67 -1.91 -12.36 19.16
CA GLU A 67 -1.29 -13.65 18.91
C GLU A 67 -2.32 -14.75 19.17
N GLU A 68 -2.56 -15.61 18.17
CA GLU A 68 -3.32 -16.82 18.35
C GLU A 68 -2.73 -17.55 19.56
N LYS A 69 -3.35 -17.40 20.73
CA LYS A 69 -3.18 -18.36 21.80
C LYS A 69 -3.83 -19.62 21.28
N THR A 70 -3.02 -20.46 20.65
CA THR A 70 -3.33 -21.86 20.36
C THR A 70 -3.81 -22.49 21.66
N GLN A 71 -5.12 -22.54 21.84
CA GLN A 71 -5.76 -23.48 22.74
C GLN A 71 -6.06 -24.72 21.91
N LYS A 72 -5.08 -25.63 21.89
CA LYS A 72 -5.35 -27.06 21.95
C LYS A 72 -4.12 -27.82 22.42
#